data_AF-A0A507DYH5-F1
#
_entry.id   AF-A0A507DYH5-F1
#
_cell.length_a   1.000
_cell.length_b   1.000
_cell.length_c   1.000
_cell.angle_alpha   90.00
_cell.angle_beta   90.00
_cell.angle_gamma   90.00
#
_symmetry.space_group_name_H-M   'P 1'
#
loop_
_entity.id
_entity.type
_entity.pdbx_description
1 polymer ?
#
loop_
_entity_poly.entity_id
_entity_poly.type
_entity_poly.pdbx_seq_one_letter_code
_entity_poly.pdbx_strand_id
1 'polypeptide(L)'
;MVDLKDPALEATVFVVRHGERIDQIDPKWAETAKNPFDPPLTDLGIEQAKRTGEFIASDLRKSSGGSAEKRQTVVLSSPFFRTLQTAAAVISALTDNEPTLELFPPASEWLASNYFPKPLPHEPFTYANRVKAFPTLKPSTAKFAEPIPAYPESRPDMRARFLSAVDQAVETHSKPGVVLILVSHGAGCQALPEELAAAGILTPNDLKLKATPYCCVTKLVKLAGKKEWEAPIRAETEHLKGLLERTGLEFVVGDKNAKGQPPRNSQSMQNASPSQAAPAAAGGGPAAQVKKYETFVNERLRPDLQKALEARDKVYDIISEYLKLRNQIELLQAEKLTELKTMMDVGCAFFMNAKIPSLQYIYVKVGLDVHAQLTMDEALAFIDKKEKVLLKSADKHTETASKIKAHIKMVLHTLESILQLEQGHKIVHREP
;
A
#
# COMPACT_ATOMS: atom_id res chain seq x y z
N MET A 1 0.50 5.00 -25.65
CA MET A 1 0.56 3.70 -24.95
C MET A 1 1.51 2.84 -25.72
N VAL A 2 2.63 2.48 -25.09
CA VAL A 2 3.61 1.57 -25.70
C VAL A 2 3.08 0.15 -25.59
N ASP A 3 3.31 -0.69 -26.60
CA ASP A 3 3.02 -2.11 -26.43
C ASP A 3 4.06 -2.70 -25.47
N LEU A 4 3.66 -2.90 -24.21
CA LEU A 4 4.53 -3.51 -23.19
C LEU A 4 4.96 -4.94 -23.57
N LYS A 5 4.31 -5.59 -24.54
CA LYS A 5 4.67 -6.92 -25.06
C LYS A 5 5.54 -6.86 -26.32
N ASP A 6 5.91 -5.67 -26.78
CA ASP A 6 6.77 -5.49 -27.95
C ASP A 6 8.10 -6.24 -27.73
N PRO A 7 8.46 -7.21 -28.59
CA PRO A 7 9.73 -7.93 -28.49
C PRO A 7 10.97 -7.03 -28.58
N ALA A 8 10.87 -5.86 -29.21
CA ALA A 8 11.96 -4.88 -29.30
C ALA A 8 12.13 -4.03 -28.03
N LEU A 9 11.11 -4.00 -27.17
CA LEU A 9 11.19 -3.26 -25.90
C LEU A 9 12.18 -3.91 -24.95
N GLU A 10 13.07 -3.10 -24.39
CA GLU A 10 13.91 -3.42 -23.23
C GLU A 10 13.61 -2.43 -22.12
N ALA A 11 13.43 -2.93 -20.89
CA ALA A 11 13.19 -2.08 -19.74
C ALA A 11 13.60 -2.75 -18.44
N THR A 12 14.15 -1.97 -17.51
CA THR A 12 14.33 -2.37 -16.11
C THR A 12 13.61 -1.35 -15.24
N VAL A 13 12.65 -1.84 -14.46
CA VAL A 13 11.80 -1.01 -13.61
C VAL A 13 11.87 -1.52 -12.18
N PHE A 14 12.34 -0.69 -11.26
CA PHE A 14 12.20 -0.93 -9.83
C PHE A 14 10.94 -0.24 -9.31
N VAL A 15 10.23 -0.92 -8.42
CA VAL A 15 9.05 -0.40 -7.74
C VAL A 15 9.36 -0.43 -6.26
N VAL A 16 9.32 0.73 -5.62
CA VAL A 16 9.77 0.94 -4.25
C VAL A 16 8.61 1.52 -3.44
N ARG A 17 8.25 0.87 -2.33
CA ARG A 17 7.34 1.47 -1.34
C ARG A 17 8.09 2.52 -0.54
N HIS A 18 7.42 3.62 -0.18
CA HIS A 18 7.99 4.58 0.76
C HIS A 18 8.43 3.95 2.11
N GLY A 19 9.32 4.63 2.84
CA GLY A 19 9.77 4.24 4.18
C GLY A 19 8.73 4.41 5.28
N GLU A 20 9.12 4.11 6.53
CA GLU A 20 8.28 4.33 7.71
C GLU A 20 7.85 5.79 7.85
N ARG A 21 6.57 5.99 8.20
CA ARG A 21 5.93 7.30 8.31
C ARG A 21 5.70 7.70 9.76
N ILE A 22 5.78 9.00 10.04
CA ILE A 22 5.57 9.54 11.39
C ILE A 22 4.18 9.24 11.94
N ASP A 23 3.12 9.25 11.11
CA ASP A 23 1.73 9.01 11.54
C ASP A 23 1.46 7.57 12.01
N GLN A 24 2.38 6.65 11.75
CA GLN A 24 2.30 5.25 12.14
C GLN A 24 2.97 4.99 13.49
N ILE A 25 3.86 5.89 13.90
CA ILE A 25 4.60 5.78 15.16
C ILE A 25 4.16 6.83 16.20
N ASP A 26 3.67 7.99 15.76
CA ASP A 26 3.15 9.05 16.61
C ASP A 26 1.60 9.01 16.64
N PRO A 27 1.00 8.53 17.74
CA PRO A 27 -0.46 8.45 17.87
C PRO A 27 -1.16 9.82 17.92
N LYS A 28 -0.41 10.92 18.15
CA LYS A 28 -0.92 12.30 18.21
C LYS A 28 -0.70 13.05 16.89
N TRP A 29 -0.13 12.40 15.88
CA TRP A 29 0.16 13.04 14.59
C TRP A 29 -1.08 13.71 13.97
N ALA A 30 -2.21 13.01 13.93
CA ALA A 30 -3.43 13.54 13.33
C ALA A 30 -3.96 14.81 14.00
N GLU A 31 -3.60 15.04 15.27
CA GLU A 31 -4.05 16.18 16.09
C GLU A 31 -3.07 17.36 16.02
N THR A 32 -1.78 17.09 15.80
CA THR A 32 -0.70 18.09 15.87
C THR A 32 -0.19 18.52 14.50
N ALA A 33 -0.38 17.69 13.46
CA ALA A 33 0.17 17.94 12.14
C ALA A 33 -0.61 19.03 11.39
N LYS A 34 0.13 19.92 10.74
CA LYS A 34 -0.43 20.87 9.77
C LYS A 34 -1.10 20.15 8.58
N ASN A 35 -0.53 19.03 8.15
CA ASN A 35 -1.00 18.21 7.02
C ASN A 35 -1.07 16.72 7.43
N PRO A 36 -2.12 16.29 8.16
CA PRO A 36 -2.17 14.95 8.75
C PRO A 36 -2.18 13.82 7.70
N PHE A 37 -2.67 14.09 6.49
CA PHE A 37 -2.79 13.11 5.40
C PHE A 37 -1.59 13.08 4.43
N ASP A 38 -0.58 13.93 4.67
CA ASP A 38 0.68 13.93 3.92
C ASP A 38 1.89 13.87 4.87
N PRO A 39 1.97 12.82 5.71
CA PRO A 39 3.01 12.68 6.71
C PRO A 39 4.40 12.52 6.09
N PRO A 40 5.45 13.08 6.72
CA PRO A 40 6.83 12.76 6.40
C PRO A 40 7.23 11.37 6.88
N LEU A 41 8.39 10.93 6.42
CA LEU A 41 9.10 9.78 6.95
C LEU A 41 9.66 10.08 8.34
N THR A 42 9.88 9.02 9.11
CA THR A 42 10.69 9.03 10.34
C THR A 42 12.17 8.98 9.98
N ASP A 43 13.06 9.22 10.95
CA ASP A 43 14.51 9.01 10.75
C ASP A 43 14.82 7.56 10.32
N LEU A 44 14.11 6.59 10.89
CA LEU A 44 14.18 5.19 10.48
C LEU A 44 13.72 5.02 9.03
N GLY A 45 12.63 5.66 8.62
CA GLY A 45 12.13 5.62 7.25
C GLY A 45 13.11 6.20 6.23
N ILE A 46 13.87 7.24 6.61
CA ILE A 46 14.94 7.81 5.77
C ILE A 46 16.09 6.81 5.61
N GLU A 47 16.53 6.18 6.71
CA GLU A 47 17.61 5.19 6.69
C GLU A 47 17.20 3.92 5.90
N GLN A 48 15.95 3.47 6.04
CA GLN A 48 15.39 2.40 5.19
C GLN A 48 15.50 2.75 3.70
N ALA A 49 15.12 3.97 3.32
CA ALA A 49 15.16 4.42 1.93
C ALA A 49 16.59 4.52 1.38
N LYS A 50 17.54 4.97 2.21
CA LYS A 50 18.96 5.00 1.85
C LYS A 50 19.49 3.59 1.57
N ARG A 51 19.25 2.62 2.45
CA ARG A 51 19.64 1.22 2.24
C ARG A 51 18.99 0.61 0.99
N THR A 52 17.75 0.99 0.69
CA THR A 52 17.11 0.60 -0.57
C THR A 52 17.86 1.12 -1.78
N GLY A 53 18.33 2.38 -1.77
CA GLY A 53 19.17 2.91 -2.83
C GLY A 53 20.49 2.15 -2.99
N GLU A 54 21.16 1.81 -1.88
CA GLU A 54 22.41 1.02 -1.87
C GLU A 54 22.19 -0.38 -2.44
N PHE A 55 21.07 -1.01 -2.09
CA PHE A 55 20.66 -2.31 -2.64
C PHE A 55 20.45 -2.25 -4.16
N ILE A 56 19.69 -1.27 -4.65
CA ILE A 56 19.44 -1.09 -6.09
C ILE A 56 20.77 -0.82 -6.82
N ALA A 57 21.64 0.03 -6.28
CA ALA A 57 22.96 0.28 -6.84
C ALA A 57 23.79 -1.00 -6.96
N SER A 58 23.75 -1.85 -5.92
CA SER A 58 24.45 -3.14 -5.94
C SER A 58 23.88 -4.12 -6.96
N ASP A 59 22.55 -4.17 -7.10
CA ASP A 59 21.89 -5.05 -8.06
C ASP A 59 22.20 -4.65 -9.51
N LEU A 60 22.22 -3.33 -9.79
CA LEU A 60 22.61 -2.79 -11.09
C LEU A 60 24.05 -3.13 -11.46
N ARG A 61 25.00 -2.95 -10.53
CA ARG A 61 26.41 -3.33 -10.74
C ARG A 61 26.57 -4.81 -11.04
N LYS A 62 25.89 -5.69 -10.29
CA LYS A 62 25.91 -7.15 -10.54
C LYS A 62 25.36 -7.49 -11.93
N SER A 63 24.25 -6.86 -12.31
CA SER A 63 23.61 -7.09 -13.62
C SER A 63 24.46 -6.63 -14.81
N SER A 64 25.45 -5.75 -14.59
CA SER A 64 26.41 -5.27 -15.60
C SER A 64 27.73 -6.06 -15.66
N GLY A 65 27.84 -7.19 -14.96
CA GLY A 65 29.08 -7.97 -14.90
C GLY A 65 30.22 -7.26 -14.17
N GLY A 66 29.90 -6.28 -13.31
CA GLY A 66 30.89 -5.48 -12.59
C GLY A 66 31.46 -4.29 -13.38
N SER A 67 30.97 -4.03 -14.59
CA SER A 67 31.33 -2.83 -15.35
C SER A 67 30.78 -1.58 -14.67
N ALA A 68 31.61 -0.55 -14.48
CA ALA A 68 31.21 0.75 -13.93
C ALA A 68 30.51 1.65 -14.98
N GLU A 69 29.88 1.04 -15.99
CA GLU A 69 29.22 1.78 -17.06
C GLU A 69 28.05 2.56 -16.47
N LYS A 70 28.16 3.89 -16.51
CA LYS A 70 27.16 4.79 -15.98
C LYS A 70 25.84 4.58 -16.70
N ARG A 71 24.79 4.21 -15.97
CA ARG A 71 23.43 4.10 -16.48
C ARG A 71 22.65 5.33 -16.10
N GLN A 72 21.86 5.86 -17.02
CA GLN A 72 20.88 6.87 -16.65
C GLN A 72 19.78 6.22 -15.82
N THR A 73 19.50 6.77 -14.64
CA THR A 73 18.39 6.32 -13.79
C THR A 73 17.34 7.42 -13.67
N VAL A 74 16.10 7.11 -14.05
CA VAL A 74 14.97 8.03 -13.89
C VAL A 74 14.12 7.57 -12.71
N VAL A 75 14.10 8.37 -11.65
CA VAL A 75 13.27 8.14 -10.46
C VAL A 75 11.96 8.92 -10.61
N LEU A 76 10.86 8.17 -10.70
CA LEU A 76 9.50 8.69 -10.81
C LEU A 76 8.82 8.56 -9.45
N SER A 77 8.58 9.68 -8.78
CA SER A 77 8.01 9.67 -7.44
C SER A 77 6.57 10.14 -7.43
N SER A 78 5.72 9.42 -6.69
CA SER A 78 4.45 9.97 -6.24
C SER A 78 4.64 11.36 -5.59
N PRO A 79 3.67 12.26 -5.73
CA PRO A 79 3.73 13.62 -5.18
C PRO A 79 3.54 13.71 -3.68
N PHE A 80 3.36 12.61 -2.95
CA PHE A 80 3.27 12.63 -1.49
C PHE A 80 4.65 12.90 -0.87
N PHE A 81 4.68 13.57 0.28
CA PHE A 81 5.93 14.01 0.90
C PHE A 81 6.83 12.82 1.28
N ARG A 82 6.24 11.77 1.87
CA ARG A 82 6.94 10.51 2.21
C ARG A 82 7.60 9.81 1.01
N THR A 83 6.97 9.83 -0.16
CA THR A 83 7.51 9.20 -1.38
C THR A 83 8.64 10.03 -1.95
N LEU A 84 8.51 11.36 -1.93
CA LEU A 84 9.59 12.27 -2.34
C LEU A 84 10.82 12.20 -1.42
N GLN A 85 10.62 12.08 -0.10
CA GLN A 85 11.72 11.83 0.84
C GLN A 85 12.39 10.47 0.59
N THR A 86 11.59 9.43 0.33
CA THR A 86 12.12 8.10 -0.03
C THR A 86 12.96 8.20 -1.30
N ALA A 87 12.43 8.85 -2.34
CA ALA A 87 13.11 9.01 -3.62
C ALA A 87 14.42 9.79 -3.48
N ALA A 88 14.43 10.90 -2.73
CA ALA A 88 15.63 11.67 -2.47
C ALA A 88 16.71 10.85 -1.74
N ALA A 89 16.31 10.04 -0.75
CA ALA A 89 17.24 9.15 -0.03
C ALA A 89 17.77 8.02 -0.93
N VAL A 90 16.92 7.39 -1.75
CA VAL A 90 17.34 6.40 -2.75
C VAL A 90 18.37 6.97 -3.72
N ILE A 91 18.12 8.19 -4.23
CA ILE A 91 19.01 8.89 -5.15
C ILE A 91 20.39 9.15 -4.54
N SER A 92 20.45 9.47 -3.24
CA SER A 92 21.73 9.73 -2.56
C SER A 92 22.71 8.56 -2.58
N ALA A 93 22.21 7.33 -2.77
CA ALA A 93 23.02 6.11 -2.88
C ALA A 93 23.26 5.65 -4.34
N LEU A 94 22.69 6.33 -5.34
CA LEU A 94 22.78 6.00 -6.76
C LEU A 94 23.77 6.89 -7.53
N THR A 95 24.79 7.44 -6.87
CA THR A 95 25.72 8.44 -7.44
C THR A 95 26.40 8.03 -8.74
N ASP A 96 26.62 6.74 -8.94
CA ASP A 96 27.25 6.18 -10.16
C ASP A 96 26.27 6.00 -11.33
N ASN A 97 24.97 6.26 -11.12
CA ASN A 97 23.90 5.98 -12.08
C ASN A 97 23.09 7.23 -12.49
N GLU A 98 23.76 8.39 -12.52
CA GLU A 98 23.25 9.69 -13.00
C GLU A 98 21.74 9.92 -12.76
N PRO A 99 21.28 9.86 -11.50
CA PRO A 99 19.87 9.81 -11.19
C PRO A 99 19.16 11.15 -11.42
N THR A 100 17.96 11.12 -12.00
CA THR A 100 17.03 12.25 -12.05
C THR A 100 15.79 11.95 -11.21
N LEU A 101 15.18 12.99 -10.63
CA LEU A 101 13.92 12.88 -9.89
C LEU A 101 12.82 13.65 -10.61
N GLU A 102 11.75 12.97 -11.01
CA GLU A 102 10.57 13.58 -11.62
C GLU A 102 9.33 13.32 -10.78
N LEU A 103 8.47 14.33 -10.71
CA LEU A 103 7.15 14.20 -10.08
C LEU A 103 6.24 13.35 -10.97
N PHE A 104 5.60 12.33 -10.40
CA PHE A 104 4.79 11.37 -11.15
C PHE A 104 3.46 11.06 -10.44
N PRO A 105 2.42 11.90 -10.67
CA PRO A 105 1.06 11.72 -10.15
C PRO A 105 0.46 10.30 -10.30
N PRO A 106 0.66 9.55 -11.41
CA PRO A 106 0.10 8.21 -11.54
C PRO A 106 0.56 7.21 -10.47
N ALA A 107 1.71 7.43 -9.82
CA ALA A 107 2.20 6.59 -8.71
C ALA A 107 1.58 6.93 -7.34
N SER A 108 0.58 7.82 -7.29
CA SER A 108 -0.06 8.26 -6.05
C SER A 108 -0.76 7.17 -5.26
N GLU A 109 -0.96 7.46 -3.97
CA GLU A 109 -1.69 6.64 -3.01
C GLU A 109 -3.08 6.26 -3.55
N TRP A 110 -3.63 5.16 -3.05
CA TRP A 110 -5.03 4.82 -3.31
C TRP A 110 -5.95 5.76 -2.52
N LEU A 111 -6.61 6.69 -3.22
CA LEU A 111 -7.46 7.71 -2.59
C LEU A 111 -8.88 7.20 -2.33
N ALA A 112 -9.00 6.15 -1.51
CA ALA A 112 -10.28 5.59 -1.11
C ALA A 112 -10.91 6.31 0.10
N SER A 113 -12.24 6.32 0.14
CA SER A 113 -13.03 6.92 1.23
C SER A 113 -12.84 6.25 2.60
N ASN A 114 -12.33 5.01 2.63
CA ASN A 114 -12.00 4.29 3.85
C ASN A 114 -10.62 4.67 4.44
N TYR A 115 -9.77 5.35 3.66
CA TYR A 115 -8.47 5.87 4.09
C TYR A 115 -8.50 7.38 4.29
N PHE A 116 -9.26 8.09 3.47
CA PHE A 116 -9.42 9.54 3.53
C PHE A 116 -10.89 9.85 3.75
N PRO A 117 -11.27 10.50 4.88
CA PRO A 117 -12.67 10.81 5.15
C PRO A 117 -13.24 11.89 4.20
N LYS A 118 -12.37 12.63 3.51
CA LYS A 118 -12.69 13.74 2.60
C LYS A 118 -11.64 13.78 1.48
N PRO A 119 -11.96 14.37 0.31
CA PRO A 119 -10.97 14.59 -0.73
C PRO A 119 -9.80 15.44 -0.21
N LEU A 120 -8.59 15.14 -0.68
CA LEU A 120 -7.41 15.94 -0.39
C LEU A 120 -7.37 17.19 -1.29
N PRO A 121 -6.87 18.33 -0.80
CA PRO A 121 -6.61 19.47 -1.67
C PRO A 121 -5.50 19.14 -2.67
N HIS A 122 -5.66 19.54 -3.93
CA HIS A 122 -4.70 19.25 -5.00
C HIS A 122 -3.43 20.13 -4.93
N GLU A 123 -3.58 21.38 -4.47
CA GLU A 123 -2.54 22.41 -4.49
C GLU A 123 -1.21 22.00 -3.83
N PRO A 124 -1.19 21.34 -2.64
CA PRO A 124 0.06 20.93 -2.00
C PRO A 124 0.87 19.88 -2.76
N PHE A 125 0.22 19.13 -3.66
CA PHE A 125 0.82 18.02 -4.40
C PHE A 125 1.40 18.44 -5.76
N THR A 126 1.28 19.71 -6.12
CA THR A 126 1.83 20.25 -7.37
C THR A 126 3.36 20.37 -7.32
N TYR A 127 4.00 20.33 -8.49
CA TYR A 127 5.44 20.56 -8.63
C TYR A 127 5.90 21.86 -7.95
N ALA A 128 5.18 22.96 -8.17
CA ALA A 128 5.52 24.28 -7.64
C ALA A 128 5.60 24.31 -6.11
N ASN A 129 4.81 23.47 -5.41
CA ASN A 129 4.86 23.37 -3.96
C ASN A 129 5.85 22.33 -3.46
N ARG A 130 6.10 21.26 -4.23
CA ARG A 130 7.07 20.23 -3.84
C ARG A 130 8.52 20.65 -4.04
N VAL A 131 8.84 21.38 -5.11
CA VAL A 131 10.22 21.78 -5.43
C VAL A 131 10.87 22.64 -4.33
N LYS A 132 10.05 23.36 -3.54
CA LYS A 132 10.53 24.14 -2.38
C LYS A 132 11.24 23.27 -1.34
N ALA A 133 10.73 22.06 -1.11
CA ALA A 133 11.31 21.09 -0.17
C ALA A 133 12.27 20.11 -0.85
N PHE A 134 12.16 19.92 -2.16
CA PHE A 134 12.96 19.00 -2.96
C PHE A 134 13.57 19.73 -4.18
N PRO A 135 14.67 20.48 -4.02
CA PRO A 135 15.22 21.32 -5.10
C PRO A 135 15.70 20.55 -6.34
N THR A 136 16.01 19.26 -6.19
CA THR A 136 16.42 18.37 -7.30
C THR A 136 15.23 17.80 -8.07
N LEU A 137 14.00 18.00 -7.57
CA LEU A 137 12.78 17.56 -8.24
C LEU A 137 12.61 18.34 -9.55
N LYS A 138 12.33 17.60 -10.62
CA LYS A 138 11.93 18.12 -11.92
C LYS A 138 10.41 17.99 -12.08
N PRO A 139 9.79 18.88 -12.88
CA PRO A 139 8.40 18.67 -13.28
C PRO A 139 8.28 17.36 -14.06
N SER A 140 7.08 16.79 -14.07
CA SER A 140 6.80 15.64 -14.93
C SER A 140 7.06 15.99 -16.39
N THR A 141 7.73 15.08 -17.11
CA THR A 141 7.84 15.16 -18.57
C THR A 141 6.46 15.03 -19.24
N ALA A 142 5.57 14.20 -18.70
CA ALA A 142 4.18 14.07 -19.15
C ALA A 142 3.27 15.12 -18.50
N LYS A 143 2.27 15.62 -19.23
CA LYS A 143 1.25 16.50 -18.68
C LYS A 143 0.12 15.69 -18.06
N PHE A 144 -0.16 15.94 -16.79
CA PHE A 144 -1.28 15.33 -16.07
C PHE A 144 -2.34 16.39 -15.80
N ALA A 145 -3.61 16.01 -15.97
CA ALA A 145 -4.74 16.89 -15.72
C ALA A 145 -4.79 17.34 -14.26
N GLU A 146 -4.50 16.42 -13.34
CA GLU A 146 -4.53 16.65 -11.91
C GLU A 146 -3.23 16.18 -11.23
N PRO A 147 -2.79 16.85 -10.15
CA PRO A 147 -1.57 16.49 -9.43
C PRO A 147 -1.74 15.22 -8.58
N ILE A 148 -2.97 14.79 -8.30
CA ILE A 148 -3.30 13.53 -7.62
C ILE A 148 -4.55 12.89 -8.27
N PRO A 149 -4.78 11.58 -8.07
CA PRO A 149 -5.95 10.88 -8.60
C PRO A 149 -7.29 11.46 -8.13
N ALA A 150 -8.36 11.12 -8.83
CA ALA A 150 -9.71 11.48 -8.41
C ALA A 150 -10.07 10.79 -7.08
N TYR A 151 -10.88 11.46 -6.27
CA TYR A 151 -11.44 10.92 -5.02
C TYR A 151 -12.97 10.89 -5.08
N PRO A 152 -13.64 9.85 -4.55
CA PRO A 152 -13.03 8.61 -4.06
C PRO A 152 -12.62 7.70 -5.22
N GLU A 153 -11.48 7.03 -5.07
CA GLU A 153 -10.99 6.08 -6.05
C GLU A 153 -11.39 4.64 -5.70
N SER A 154 -12.03 3.92 -6.64
CA SER A 154 -12.33 2.51 -6.43
C SER A 154 -11.06 1.65 -6.53
N ARG A 155 -11.08 0.44 -5.94
CA ARG A 155 -9.93 -0.48 -6.04
C ARG A 155 -9.63 -0.89 -7.49
N PRO A 156 -10.63 -1.20 -8.35
CA PRO A 156 -10.41 -1.42 -9.77
C PRO A 156 -9.79 -0.22 -10.50
N ASP A 157 -10.29 1.00 -10.26
CA ASP A 157 -9.76 2.21 -10.91
C ASP A 157 -8.30 2.46 -10.51
N MET A 158 -7.97 2.28 -9.23
CA MET A 158 -6.60 2.36 -8.74
C MET A 158 -5.71 1.32 -9.44
N ARG A 159 -6.14 0.07 -9.53
CA ARG A 159 -5.39 -1.00 -10.20
C ARG A 159 -5.14 -0.68 -11.67
N ALA A 160 -6.17 -0.24 -12.39
CA ALA A 160 -6.06 0.19 -13.78
C ALA A 160 -5.09 1.37 -13.94
N ARG A 161 -5.19 2.40 -13.07
CA ARG A 161 -4.26 3.53 -13.05
C ARG A 161 -2.81 3.09 -12.84
N PHE A 162 -2.55 2.15 -11.94
CA PHE A 162 -1.20 1.66 -11.69
C PHE A 162 -0.63 0.89 -12.88
N LEU A 163 -1.46 0.12 -13.58
CA LEU A 163 -1.05 -0.51 -14.84
C LEU A 163 -0.69 0.54 -15.89
N SER A 164 -1.55 1.55 -16.10
CA SER A 164 -1.27 2.68 -16.99
C SER A 164 -0.06 3.51 -16.56
N ALA A 165 0.25 3.57 -15.27
CA ALA A 165 1.40 4.28 -14.74
C ALA A 165 2.73 3.64 -15.21
N VAL A 166 2.81 2.31 -15.25
CA VAL A 166 4.01 1.64 -15.81
C VAL A 166 4.10 1.80 -17.32
N ASP A 167 2.99 1.67 -18.03
CA ASP A 167 2.94 1.93 -19.48
C ASP A 167 3.46 3.33 -19.80
N GLN A 168 2.93 4.37 -19.15
CA GLN A 168 3.36 5.75 -19.35
C GLN A 168 4.82 6.00 -18.96
N ALA A 169 5.28 5.41 -17.85
CA ALA A 169 6.67 5.52 -17.42
C ALA A 169 7.63 4.93 -18.46
N VAL A 170 7.29 3.74 -18.99
CA VAL A 170 8.08 3.04 -20.00
C VAL A 170 8.02 3.79 -21.33
N GLU A 171 6.83 4.19 -21.79
CA GLU A 171 6.65 4.96 -23.03
C GLU A 171 7.46 6.26 -23.03
N THR A 172 7.49 6.96 -21.89
CA THR A 172 8.14 8.28 -21.78
C THR A 172 9.66 8.17 -21.64
N HIS A 173 10.14 7.18 -20.88
CA HIS A 173 11.53 7.17 -20.42
C HIS A 173 12.36 5.97 -20.86
N SER A 174 11.75 4.84 -21.24
CA SER A 174 12.52 3.64 -21.59
C SER A 174 13.29 3.85 -22.88
N LYS A 175 14.60 3.70 -22.75
CA LYS A 175 15.58 3.62 -23.84
C LYS A 175 16.60 2.54 -23.46
N PRO A 176 17.32 1.94 -24.43
CA PRO A 176 18.38 0.99 -24.10
C PRO A 176 19.33 1.57 -23.04
N GLY A 177 19.52 0.82 -21.95
CA GLY A 177 20.39 1.22 -20.84
C GLY A 177 19.78 2.14 -19.77
N VAL A 178 18.57 2.69 -19.96
CA VAL A 178 17.88 3.51 -18.94
C VAL A 178 17.20 2.61 -17.90
N VAL A 179 17.38 2.95 -16.62
CA VAL A 179 16.71 2.29 -15.49
C VAL A 179 15.62 3.19 -14.94
N LEU A 180 14.43 2.64 -14.71
CA LEU A 180 13.33 3.36 -14.07
C LEU A 180 13.17 2.93 -12.61
N ILE A 181 12.88 3.88 -11.72
CA ILE A 181 12.54 3.61 -10.32
C ILE A 181 11.23 4.33 -10.00
N LEU A 182 10.14 3.58 -9.82
CA LEU A 182 8.85 4.11 -9.38
C LEU A 182 8.76 4.06 -7.85
N VAL A 183 8.65 5.22 -7.20
CA VAL A 183 8.48 5.34 -5.75
C VAL A 183 7.02 5.62 -5.42
N SER A 184 6.38 4.69 -4.71
CA SER A 184 4.92 4.66 -4.51
C SER A 184 4.53 4.15 -3.11
N HIS A 185 3.28 3.69 -2.97
CA HIS A 185 2.59 3.33 -1.74
C HIS A 185 2.22 1.86 -1.71
N GLY A 186 1.87 1.34 -0.54
CA GLY A 186 1.68 -0.09 -0.31
C GLY A 186 0.65 -0.73 -1.26
N ALA A 187 -0.51 -0.09 -1.44
CA ALA A 187 -1.57 -0.60 -2.32
C ALA A 187 -1.12 -0.69 -3.79
N GLY A 188 -0.41 0.33 -4.28
CA GLY A 188 0.13 0.39 -5.63
C GLY A 188 1.24 -0.62 -5.87
N CYS A 189 2.21 -0.68 -4.96
CA CYS A 189 3.31 -1.64 -5.01
C CYS A 189 2.83 -3.10 -4.99
N GLN A 190 1.70 -3.37 -4.32
CA GLN A 190 1.07 -4.70 -4.30
C GLN A 190 0.31 -4.97 -5.59
N ALA A 191 -0.55 -4.03 -6.00
CA ALA A 191 -1.40 -4.18 -7.17
C ALA A 191 -0.61 -4.36 -8.46
N LEU A 192 0.48 -3.60 -8.63
CA LEU A 192 1.17 -3.50 -9.92
C LEU A 192 1.65 -4.85 -10.50
N PRO A 193 2.44 -5.70 -9.78
CA PRO A 193 2.86 -6.99 -10.31
C PRO A 193 1.68 -7.95 -10.53
N GLU A 194 0.63 -7.88 -9.72
CA GLU A 194 -0.59 -8.68 -9.90
C GLU A 194 -1.33 -8.27 -11.18
N GLU A 195 -1.44 -6.98 -11.46
CA GLU A 195 -2.10 -6.45 -12.66
C GLU A 195 -1.30 -6.73 -13.93
N LEU A 196 0.03 -6.60 -13.89
CA LEU A 196 0.88 -6.98 -15.02
C LEU A 196 0.77 -8.48 -15.31
N ALA A 197 0.64 -9.33 -14.29
CA ALA A 197 0.40 -10.76 -14.45
C ALA A 197 -0.99 -11.04 -15.03
N ALA A 198 -2.03 -10.38 -14.51
CA ALA A 198 -3.41 -10.52 -14.99
C ALA A 198 -3.57 -10.06 -16.46
N ALA A 199 -2.81 -9.04 -16.87
CA ALA A 199 -2.73 -8.58 -18.26
C ALA A 199 -1.87 -9.50 -19.17
N GLY A 200 -1.28 -10.56 -18.63
CA GLY A 200 -0.36 -11.45 -19.34
C GLY A 200 0.89 -10.75 -19.85
N ILE A 201 1.31 -9.67 -19.16
CA ILE A 201 2.55 -8.94 -19.43
C ILE A 201 3.69 -9.57 -18.64
N LEU A 202 3.43 -9.96 -17.39
CA LEU A 202 4.40 -10.59 -16.50
C LEU A 202 4.18 -12.12 -16.48
N THR A 203 5.26 -12.91 -16.55
CA THR A 203 5.14 -14.38 -16.45
C THR A 203 4.41 -14.79 -15.16
N PRO A 204 3.31 -15.56 -15.22
CA PRO A 204 2.54 -15.94 -14.03
C PRO A 204 3.31 -16.99 -13.21
N ASN A 205 4.11 -16.55 -12.26
CA ASN A 205 4.75 -17.40 -11.25
C ASN A 205 4.23 -16.97 -9.88
N ASP A 206 3.17 -17.59 -9.35
CA ASP A 206 2.61 -17.35 -8.01
C ASP A 206 2.81 -15.92 -7.48
N LEU A 207 2.45 -14.91 -8.30
CA LEU A 207 2.78 -13.49 -8.09
C LEU A 207 1.93 -12.81 -7.02
N LYS A 208 1.38 -13.58 -6.09
CA LYS A 208 0.74 -13.05 -4.89
C LYS A 208 1.83 -12.59 -3.93
N LEU A 209 2.10 -11.29 -3.94
CA LEU A 209 2.92 -10.67 -2.91
C LEU A 209 2.21 -10.84 -1.56
N LYS A 210 2.84 -11.57 -0.62
CA LYS A 210 2.26 -11.80 0.72
C LYS A 210 2.09 -10.50 1.51
N ALA A 211 3.04 -9.58 1.34
CA ALA A 211 3.03 -8.25 1.93
C ALA A 211 3.92 -7.32 1.11
N THR A 212 3.73 -6.01 1.27
CA THR A 212 4.61 -4.97 0.73
C THR A 212 5.15 -4.11 1.86
N PRO A 213 6.14 -4.55 2.67
CA PRO A 213 6.66 -3.75 3.78
C PRO A 213 7.25 -2.41 3.35
N TYR A 214 7.53 -1.50 4.29
CA TYR A 214 8.21 -0.24 3.97
C TYR A 214 9.54 -0.48 3.25
N CYS A 215 9.82 0.37 2.26
CA CYS A 215 11.05 0.29 1.47
C CYS A 215 11.30 -1.05 0.76
N CYS A 216 10.28 -1.92 0.66
CA CYS A 216 10.38 -3.14 -0.13
C CYS A 216 10.62 -2.83 -1.61
N VAL A 217 11.34 -3.71 -2.30
CA VAL A 217 11.71 -3.53 -3.71
C VAL A 217 11.13 -4.66 -4.55
N THR A 218 10.46 -4.30 -5.64
CA THR A 218 10.12 -5.23 -6.72
C THR A 218 10.85 -4.79 -7.98
N LYS A 219 11.57 -5.69 -8.62
CA LYS A 219 12.26 -5.44 -9.89
C LYS A 219 11.50 -6.14 -11.00
N LEU A 220 11.12 -5.40 -12.02
CA LEU A 220 10.48 -5.86 -13.25
C LEU A 220 11.48 -5.69 -14.40
N VAL A 221 11.67 -6.73 -15.19
CA VAL A 221 12.64 -6.74 -16.30
C VAL A 221 11.95 -7.21 -17.57
N LYS A 222 12.08 -6.42 -18.62
CA LYS A 222 11.73 -6.79 -19.98
C LYS A 222 13.01 -7.00 -20.77
N LEU A 223 13.24 -8.24 -21.20
CA LEU A 223 14.39 -8.63 -22.02
C LEU A 223 14.05 -8.52 -23.50
N ALA A 224 15.04 -8.16 -24.34
CA ALA A 224 14.88 -8.18 -25.78
C ALA A 224 14.49 -9.58 -26.29
N GLY A 225 13.62 -9.60 -27.30
CA GLY A 225 13.12 -10.81 -27.95
C GLY A 225 12.07 -11.59 -27.14
N LYS A 226 11.86 -11.28 -25.85
CA LYS A 226 10.79 -11.88 -25.04
C LYS A 226 9.51 -11.05 -25.10
N LYS A 227 8.34 -11.69 -25.09
CA LYS A 227 7.06 -10.99 -24.99
C LYS A 227 6.72 -10.68 -23.53
N GLU A 228 7.02 -11.63 -22.65
CA GLU A 228 6.75 -11.52 -21.23
C GLU A 228 7.88 -10.79 -20.49
N TRP A 229 7.49 -10.03 -19.49
CA TRP A 229 8.33 -9.46 -18.45
C TRP A 229 8.59 -10.53 -17.38
N GLU A 230 9.67 -10.33 -16.64
CA GLU A 230 10.05 -11.14 -15.48
C GLU A 230 10.10 -10.26 -14.22
N ALA A 231 9.78 -10.85 -13.07
CA ALA A 231 9.93 -10.21 -11.76
C ALA A 231 10.98 -10.95 -10.92
N PRO A 232 12.29 -10.72 -11.14
CA PRO A 232 13.36 -11.40 -10.41
C PRO A 232 13.45 -11.02 -8.93
N ILE A 233 12.98 -9.82 -8.55
CA ILE A 233 12.92 -9.36 -7.15
C ILE A 233 11.46 -9.00 -6.85
N ARG A 234 10.91 -9.48 -5.73
CA ARG A 234 9.48 -9.41 -5.41
C ARG A 234 9.26 -8.97 -3.97
N ALA A 235 8.92 -7.70 -3.76
CA ALA A 235 8.74 -7.09 -2.44
C ALA A 235 9.86 -7.46 -1.45
N GLU A 236 11.11 -7.50 -1.93
CA GLU A 236 12.29 -7.89 -1.16
C GLU A 236 12.61 -6.85 -0.08
N THR A 237 13.06 -7.32 1.07
CA THR A 237 13.42 -6.51 2.23
C THR A 237 14.68 -6.98 2.96
N GLU A 238 15.41 -8.01 2.50
CA GLU A 238 16.62 -8.49 3.17
C GLU A 238 17.67 -7.39 3.41
N HIS A 239 17.77 -6.39 2.51
CA HIS A 239 18.65 -5.23 2.69
C HIS A 239 18.28 -4.32 3.87
N LEU A 240 17.06 -4.47 4.38
CA LEU A 240 16.51 -3.75 5.53
C LEU A 240 16.65 -4.56 6.83
N LYS A 241 17.35 -5.69 6.84
CA LYS A 241 17.60 -6.45 8.06
C LYS A 241 18.15 -5.54 9.18
N GLY A 242 17.52 -5.59 10.35
CA GLY A 242 17.82 -4.71 11.49
C GLY A 242 17.19 -3.30 11.40
N LEU A 243 16.45 -2.99 10.33
CA LEU A 243 15.62 -1.79 10.17
C LEU A 243 14.15 -2.10 9.89
N LEU A 244 13.78 -3.38 9.74
CA LEU A 244 12.41 -3.86 9.59
C LEU A 244 11.72 -4.06 10.92
N GLU A 245 11.83 -3.13 11.88
CA GLU A 245 11.18 -3.30 13.17
C GLU A 245 10.62 -1.98 13.66
N ARG A 246 9.29 -1.87 13.50
CA ARG A 246 8.32 -0.92 14.09
C ARG A 246 6.98 -0.88 13.33
N THR A 247 6.77 -1.76 12.33
CA THR A 247 5.40 -2.08 11.93
C THR A 247 4.74 -2.77 13.14
N GLY A 248 3.57 -2.28 13.57
CA GLY A 248 2.90 -2.66 14.83
C GLY A 248 2.45 -4.12 14.97
N LEU A 249 3.14 -5.07 14.33
CA LEU A 249 2.96 -6.51 14.42
C LEU A 249 4.16 -7.24 15.05
N GLU A 250 5.34 -6.63 15.18
CA GLU A 250 6.49 -7.25 15.86
C GLU A 250 7.24 -6.23 16.74
N PHE A 251 7.21 -6.43 18.05
CA PHE A 251 8.16 -5.84 18.99
C PHE A 251 9.19 -6.92 19.32
N VAL A 252 10.39 -6.84 18.75
CA VAL A 252 11.55 -7.47 19.37
C VAL A 252 12.07 -6.51 20.44
N VAL A 253 12.29 -7.06 21.64
CA VAL A 253 12.88 -6.37 22.78
C VAL A 253 14.29 -5.92 22.39
N GLY A 254 14.44 -4.63 22.06
CA GLY A 254 15.72 -3.98 21.83
C GLY A 254 16.37 -3.54 23.12
N ASP A 255 17.60 -4.00 23.29
CA ASP A 255 18.52 -3.90 24.42
C ASP A 255 18.55 -2.56 25.19
N LYS A 256 18.67 -2.66 26.51
CA LYS A 256 18.73 -1.58 27.48
C LYS A 256 20.12 -0.94 27.48
N ASN A 257 20.55 -0.24 26.44
CA ASN A 257 21.77 0.59 26.52
C ASN A 257 21.77 1.77 25.54
N ALA A 258 20.92 2.76 25.77
CA ALA A 258 21.16 4.12 25.29
C ALA A 258 20.57 5.12 26.29
N LYS A 259 21.45 5.76 27.07
CA LYS A 259 21.10 6.82 28.03
C LYS A 259 20.92 8.14 27.29
N GLY A 260 19.83 8.85 27.55
CA GLY A 260 19.64 10.26 27.17
C GLY A 260 18.29 10.79 27.67
N GLN A 261 18.33 11.60 28.73
CA GLN A 261 17.16 12.20 29.42
C GLN A 261 16.39 13.24 28.58
N PRO A 262 15.11 13.52 28.89
CA PRO A 262 14.33 14.62 28.33
C PRO A 262 14.23 15.84 29.30
N PRO A 263 13.90 17.06 28.82
CA PRO A 263 13.17 18.06 29.62
C PRO A 263 11.65 17.95 29.30
N ARG A 264 10.73 17.80 30.27
CA ARG A 264 10.06 18.82 31.13
C ARG A 264 9.60 20.05 30.32
N ASN A 265 8.38 20.57 30.39
CA ASN A 265 7.37 20.59 31.45
C ASN A 265 5.96 20.84 30.86
N SER A 266 4.96 20.43 31.63
CA SER A 266 3.53 20.60 31.45
C SER A 266 3.00 21.92 32.03
N GLN A 267 1.80 22.31 31.60
CA GLN A 267 0.69 22.92 32.36
C GLN A 267 -0.46 23.10 31.34
N SER A 268 -1.75 22.93 31.59
CA SER A 268 -2.56 22.61 32.77
C SER A 268 -4.00 22.41 32.27
N MET A 269 -4.83 21.79 33.11
CA MET A 269 -6.27 22.01 33.28
C MET A 269 -7.13 20.74 33.27
N GLN A 270 -7.86 20.67 34.37
CA GLN A 270 -8.71 19.63 34.89
C GLN A 270 -10.10 19.60 34.23
N ASN A 271 -10.77 18.47 34.52
CA ASN A 271 -12.22 18.27 34.67
C ASN A 271 -13.04 17.97 33.41
N ALA A 272 -13.42 16.69 33.28
CA ALA A 272 -14.82 16.26 33.29
C ALA A 272 -14.91 14.74 33.47
N SER A 273 -15.75 14.28 34.41
CA SER A 273 -16.27 12.91 34.45
C SER A 273 -17.59 12.85 33.68
N PRO A 274 -17.97 11.70 33.07
CA PRO A 274 -18.89 10.82 33.80
C PRO A 274 -18.68 9.31 33.58
N SER A 275 -18.77 8.57 34.69
CA SER A 275 -19.44 7.28 34.90
C SER A 275 -19.82 6.41 33.68
N GLN A 276 -19.21 5.22 33.58
CA GLN A 276 -19.92 3.92 33.62
C GLN A 276 -18.92 2.78 33.92
N ALA A 277 -19.35 1.84 34.76
CA ALA A 277 -18.53 0.94 35.56
C ALA A 277 -17.74 -0.13 34.78
N ALA A 278 -16.46 -0.27 35.12
CA ALA A 278 -15.62 -1.45 34.87
C ALA A 278 -15.60 -2.34 36.14
N PRO A 279 -15.38 -3.67 36.02
CA PRO A 279 -15.49 -4.59 37.15
C PRO A 279 -14.35 -4.39 38.17
N ALA A 280 -14.68 -4.68 39.43
CA ALA A 280 -13.89 -4.46 40.63
C ALA A 280 -12.44 -4.94 40.55
N ALA A 281 -11.56 -4.13 41.13
CA ALA A 281 -10.14 -4.36 41.29
C ALA A 281 -9.85 -5.55 42.22
N ALA A 282 -9.09 -6.52 41.73
CA ALA A 282 -8.32 -7.45 42.55
C ALA A 282 -6.85 -7.04 42.50
N GLY A 283 -6.23 -6.92 43.67
CA GLY A 283 -4.95 -6.27 43.92
C GLY A 283 -3.77 -6.78 43.09
N GLY A 284 -3.08 -5.83 42.47
CA GLY A 284 -1.75 -5.96 41.90
C GLY A 284 -1.20 -4.54 41.68
N GLY A 285 0.07 -4.30 42.00
CA GLY A 285 0.69 -2.98 41.83
C GLY A 285 0.60 -2.45 40.38
N PRO A 286 0.85 -1.16 40.14
CA PRO A 286 0.64 -0.54 38.83
C PRO A 286 1.40 -1.24 37.67
N ALA A 287 2.59 -1.79 37.91
CA ALA A 287 3.30 -2.65 36.95
C ALA A 287 2.55 -3.94 36.53
N ALA A 288 1.80 -4.58 37.44
CA ALA A 288 1.00 -5.76 37.12
C ALA A 288 -0.22 -5.39 36.26
N GLN A 289 -0.79 -4.20 36.51
CA GLN A 289 -1.89 -3.66 35.74
C GLN A 289 -1.47 -3.27 34.32
N VAL A 290 -0.29 -2.65 34.16
CA VAL A 290 0.32 -2.35 32.85
C VAL A 290 0.48 -3.63 32.02
N LYS A 291 1.11 -4.66 32.59
CA LYS A 291 1.31 -5.94 31.91
C LYS A 291 -0.01 -6.57 31.47
N LYS A 292 -1.04 -6.51 32.31
CA LYS A 292 -2.39 -7.03 31.98
C LYS A 292 -3.02 -6.32 30.78
N TYR A 293 -2.89 -5.00 30.70
CA TYR A 293 -3.42 -4.22 29.57
C TYR A 293 -2.60 -4.42 28.29
N GLU A 294 -1.27 -4.51 28.39
CA GLU A 294 -0.40 -4.83 27.24
C GLU A 294 -0.73 -6.20 26.65
N THR A 295 -0.84 -7.23 27.51
CA THR A 295 -1.28 -8.58 27.13
C THR A 295 -2.65 -8.52 26.44
N PHE A 296 -3.62 -7.80 27.00
CA PHE A 296 -4.95 -7.68 26.41
C PHE A 296 -4.96 -7.02 25.03
N VAL A 297 -4.16 -5.95 24.83
CA VAL A 297 -4.03 -5.31 23.51
C VAL A 297 -3.42 -6.26 22.50
N ASN A 298 -2.32 -6.92 22.86
CA ASN A 298 -1.52 -7.72 21.94
C ASN A 298 -2.15 -9.08 21.62
N GLU A 299 -2.73 -9.76 22.61
CA GLU A 299 -3.25 -11.12 22.45
C GLU A 299 -4.73 -11.16 22.08
N ARG A 300 -5.46 -10.03 22.23
CA ARG A 300 -6.89 -9.97 21.91
C ARG A 300 -7.23 -8.90 20.89
N LEU A 301 -7.05 -7.62 21.23
CA LEU A 301 -7.58 -6.53 20.40
C LEU A 301 -6.89 -6.46 19.03
N ARG A 302 -5.58 -6.66 18.95
CA ARG A 302 -4.85 -6.67 17.67
C ARG A 302 -5.25 -7.86 16.77
N PRO A 303 -5.26 -9.12 17.25
CA PRO A 303 -5.79 -10.25 16.48
C PRO A 303 -7.24 -10.05 16.03
N ASP A 304 -8.09 -9.46 16.87
CA ASP A 304 -9.50 -9.22 16.52
C ASP A 304 -9.64 -8.13 15.46
N LEU A 305 -8.81 -7.08 15.51
CA LEU A 305 -8.74 -6.07 14.46
C LEU A 305 -8.33 -6.72 13.13
N GLN A 306 -7.28 -7.55 13.15
CA GLN A 306 -6.80 -8.25 11.96
C GLN A 306 -7.91 -9.12 11.35
N LYS A 307 -8.59 -9.92 12.17
CA LYS A 307 -9.74 -10.74 11.72
C LYS A 307 -10.85 -9.90 11.10
N ALA A 308 -11.17 -8.75 11.70
CA ALA A 308 -12.21 -7.86 11.16
C ALA A 308 -11.82 -7.28 9.80
N LEU A 309 -10.54 -6.89 9.62
CA LEU A 309 -10.02 -6.40 8.35
C LEU A 309 -9.98 -7.51 7.28
N GLU A 310 -9.49 -8.70 7.62
CA GLU A 310 -9.48 -9.85 6.70
C GLU A 310 -10.89 -10.27 6.26
N ALA A 311 -11.86 -10.24 7.18
CA ALA A 311 -13.26 -10.53 6.86
C ALA A 311 -13.82 -9.50 5.87
N ARG A 312 -13.50 -8.22 6.06
CA ARG A 312 -13.87 -7.16 5.12
C ARG A 312 -13.21 -7.36 3.76
N ASP A 313 -11.93 -7.67 3.73
CA ASP A 313 -11.17 -7.82 2.50
C ASP A 313 -11.70 -8.99 1.67
N LYS A 314 -12.08 -10.10 2.30
CA LYS A 314 -12.79 -11.22 1.64
C LYS A 314 -14.10 -10.78 0.99
N VAL A 315 -14.86 -9.87 1.62
CA VAL A 315 -16.09 -9.34 1.02
C VAL A 315 -15.77 -8.48 -0.21
N TYR A 316 -14.70 -7.69 -0.16
CA TYR A 316 -14.25 -6.91 -1.33
C TYR A 316 -13.74 -7.80 -2.47
N ASP A 317 -13.08 -8.91 -2.18
CA ASP A 317 -12.66 -9.87 -3.21
C ASP A 317 -13.90 -10.42 -3.94
N ILE A 318 -14.97 -10.76 -3.21
CA ILE A 318 -16.24 -11.19 -3.81
C ILE A 318 -16.88 -10.09 -4.66
N ILE A 319 -16.88 -8.84 -4.18
CA ILE A 319 -17.37 -7.69 -4.97
C ILE A 319 -16.57 -7.58 -6.28
N SER A 320 -15.24 -7.73 -6.22
CA SER A 320 -14.38 -7.65 -7.40
C SER A 320 -14.73 -8.70 -8.46
N GLU A 321 -15.08 -9.92 -8.07
CA GLU A 321 -15.51 -10.97 -9.00
C GLU A 321 -16.82 -10.61 -9.70
N TYR A 322 -17.78 -10.03 -8.97
CA TYR A 322 -19.03 -9.55 -9.57
C TYR A 322 -18.83 -8.37 -10.54
N LEU A 323 -17.89 -7.46 -10.24
CA LEU A 323 -17.54 -6.36 -11.14
C LEU A 323 -16.87 -6.84 -12.43
N LYS A 324 -15.97 -7.84 -12.34
CA LYS A 324 -15.38 -8.47 -13.53
C LYS A 324 -16.47 -9.07 -14.43
N LEU A 325 -17.44 -9.77 -13.82
CA LEU A 325 -18.57 -10.35 -14.55
C LEU A 325 -19.42 -9.26 -15.22
N ARG A 326 -19.74 -8.15 -14.51
CA ARG A 326 -20.46 -7.00 -15.09
C ARG A 326 -19.76 -6.48 -16.35
N ASN A 327 -18.47 -6.17 -16.25
CA ASN A 327 -17.69 -5.62 -17.37
C ASN A 327 -17.66 -6.58 -18.57
N GLN A 328 -17.58 -7.90 -18.33
CA GLN A 328 -17.65 -8.90 -19.39
C GLN A 328 -19.02 -8.93 -20.06
N ILE A 329 -20.11 -8.87 -19.30
CA ILE A 329 -21.47 -8.84 -19.84
C ILE A 329 -21.67 -7.60 -20.71
N GLU A 330 -21.29 -6.43 -20.21
CA GLU A 330 -21.42 -5.15 -20.94
C GLU A 330 -20.61 -5.15 -22.24
N LEU A 331 -19.39 -5.70 -22.22
CA LEU A 331 -18.58 -5.86 -23.42
C LEU A 331 -19.25 -6.78 -24.46
N LEU A 332 -19.78 -7.93 -24.02
CA LEU A 332 -20.48 -8.86 -24.92
C LEU A 332 -21.75 -8.23 -25.53
N GLN A 333 -22.47 -7.40 -24.77
CA GLN A 333 -23.63 -6.65 -25.25
C GLN A 333 -23.23 -5.56 -26.26
N ALA A 334 -22.14 -4.83 -26.01
CA ALA A 334 -21.64 -3.76 -26.88
C ALA A 334 -21.21 -4.30 -28.26
N GLU A 335 -20.49 -5.42 -28.27
CA GLU A 335 -20.00 -6.07 -29.49
C GLU A 335 -21.09 -6.85 -30.25
N LYS A 336 -22.31 -6.96 -29.70
CA LYS A 336 -23.47 -7.67 -30.28
C LYS A 336 -23.13 -9.11 -30.71
N LEU A 337 -22.27 -9.78 -29.95
CA LEU A 337 -21.84 -11.14 -30.25
C LEU A 337 -22.99 -12.12 -29.99
N THR A 338 -23.17 -13.08 -30.89
CA THR A 338 -24.15 -14.17 -30.76
C THR A 338 -23.50 -15.50 -30.38
N GLU A 339 -22.24 -15.70 -30.79
CA GLU A 339 -21.38 -16.82 -30.42
C GLU A 339 -20.05 -16.30 -29.87
N LEU A 340 -19.42 -17.06 -28.96
CA LEU A 340 -18.12 -16.73 -28.38
C LEU A 340 -17.15 -17.90 -28.54
N LYS A 341 -15.98 -17.64 -29.10
CA LYS A 341 -14.85 -18.57 -29.06
C LYS A 341 -13.89 -18.09 -27.98
N THR A 342 -13.63 -18.92 -26.98
CA THR A 342 -12.79 -18.57 -25.83
C THR A 342 -11.93 -19.76 -25.43
N MET A 343 -10.82 -19.49 -24.76
CA MET A 343 -9.94 -20.53 -24.22
C MET A 343 -10.26 -20.70 -22.73
N MET A 344 -10.60 -21.91 -22.31
CA MET A 344 -10.97 -22.22 -20.92
C MET A 344 -9.96 -23.13 -20.27
N ASP A 345 -9.59 -22.81 -19.02
CA ASP A 345 -8.85 -23.71 -18.15
C ASP A 345 -9.79 -24.80 -17.64
N VAL A 346 -9.47 -26.06 -17.93
CA VAL A 346 -10.24 -27.23 -17.48
C VAL A 346 -9.57 -27.93 -16.28
N GLY A 347 -8.54 -27.31 -15.71
CA GLY A 347 -7.79 -27.77 -14.55
C GLY A 347 -6.31 -28.00 -14.82
N CYS A 348 -5.48 -27.91 -13.78
CA CYS A 348 -4.02 -28.10 -13.85
C CYS A 348 -3.33 -27.24 -14.92
N ALA A 349 -3.83 -26.02 -15.16
CA ALA A 349 -3.34 -25.12 -16.21
C ALA A 349 -3.41 -25.75 -17.62
N PHE A 350 -4.38 -26.64 -17.86
CA PHE A 350 -4.65 -27.22 -19.16
C PHE A 350 -5.78 -26.43 -19.84
N PHE A 351 -5.48 -25.83 -20.98
CA PHE A 351 -6.38 -24.92 -21.66
C PHE A 351 -6.97 -25.54 -22.92
N MET A 352 -8.28 -25.39 -23.09
CA MET A 352 -9.01 -25.91 -24.25
C MET A 352 -9.78 -24.79 -24.95
N ASN A 353 -9.84 -24.85 -26.28
CA ASN A 353 -10.71 -23.97 -27.06
C ASN A 353 -12.16 -24.39 -26.85
N ALA A 354 -12.97 -23.48 -26.35
CA ALA A 354 -14.40 -23.61 -26.17
C ALA A 354 -15.15 -22.73 -27.18
N LYS A 355 -16.20 -23.28 -27.79
CA LYS A 355 -17.17 -22.52 -28.59
C LYS A 355 -18.48 -22.46 -27.81
N ILE A 356 -18.93 -21.25 -27.49
CA ILE A 356 -20.22 -20.97 -26.88
C ILE A 356 -21.19 -20.62 -28.02
N PRO A 357 -22.18 -21.47 -28.31
CA PRO A 357 -23.05 -21.31 -29.47
C PRO A 357 -24.14 -20.25 -29.28
N SER A 358 -24.43 -19.86 -28.04
CA SER A 358 -25.42 -18.84 -27.70
C SER A 358 -25.02 -18.10 -26.43
N LEU A 359 -25.12 -16.77 -26.48
CA LEU A 359 -24.92 -15.87 -25.34
C LEU A 359 -26.25 -15.41 -24.71
N GLN A 360 -27.36 -16.09 -25.03
CA GLN A 360 -28.68 -15.74 -24.49
C GLN A 360 -28.74 -15.87 -22.96
N TYR A 361 -28.04 -16.86 -22.41
CA TYR A 361 -28.04 -17.14 -20.98
C TYR A 361 -26.62 -17.36 -20.47
N ILE A 362 -26.37 -16.92 -19.24
CA ILE A 362 -25.16 -17.19 -18.48
C ILE A 362 -25.51 -17.85 -17.15
N TYR A 363 -24.56 -18.61 -16.60
CA TYR A 363 -24.70 -19.20 -15.28
C TYR A 363 -23.95 -18.35 -14.26
N VAL A 364 -24.69 -17.77 -13.32
CA VAL A 364 -24.14 -16.92 -12.26
C VAL A 364 -24.24 -17.65 -10.93
N LYS A 365 -23.11 -17.76 -10.22
CA LYS A 365 -23.10 -18.31 -8.85
C LYS A 365 -23.83 -17.36 -7.90
N VAL A 366 -24.97 -17.80 -7.36
CA VAL A 366 -25.82 -16.97 -6.47
C VAL A 366 -25.56 -17.22 -4.99
N GLY A 367 -24.95 -18.37 -4.65
CA GLY A 367 -24.52 -18.75 -3.30
C GLY A 367 -24.63 -20.27 -3.06
N LEU A 368 -23.94 -20.81 -2.04
CA LEU A 368 -24.00 -22.23 -1.64
C LEU A 368 -23.79 -23.22 -2.81
N ASP A 369 -22.86 -22.90 -3.70
CA ASP A 369 -22.59 -23.64 -4.96
C ASP A 369 -23.77 -23.80 -5.92
N VAL A 370 -24.84 -23.02 -5.70
CA VAL A 370 -25.96 -22.89 -6.62
C VAL A 370 -25.64 -21.85 -7.70
N HIS A 371 -25.87 -22.25 -8.94
CA HIS A 371 -25.71 -21.42 -10.13
C HIS A 371 -27.08 -21.22 -10.78
N ALA A 372 -27.48 -19.95 -10.95
CA ALA A 372 -28.72 -19.61 -11.62
C ALA A 372 -28.44 -19.31 -13.09
N GLN A 373 -29.28 -19.85 -13.98
CA GLN A 373 -29.31 -19.46 -15.39
C GLN A 373 -30.04 -18.12 -15.49
N LEU A 374 -29.37 -17.10 -16.00
CA LEU A 374 -29.89 -15.74 -16.13
C LEU A 374 -29.61 -15.20 -17.53
N THR A 375 -30.49 -14.36 -18.05
CA THR A 375 -30.16 -13.48 -19.18
C THR A 375 -29.12 -12.45 -18.77
N MET A 376 -28.46 -11.81 -19.73
CA MET A 376 -27.47 -10.76 -19.47
C MET A 376 -28.05 -9.61 -18.62
N ASP A 377 -29.27 -9.16 -18.94
CA ASP A 377 -29.93 -8.07 -18.21
C ASP A 377 -30.34 -8.48 -16.79
N GLU A 378 -30.84 -9.72 -16.62
CA GLU A 378 -31.15 -10.26 -15.30
C GLU A 378 -29.91 -10.43 -14.44
N ALA A 379 -28.78 -10.82 -15.04
CA ALA A 379 -27.50 -10.93 -14.36
C ALA A 379 -26.99 -9.56 -13.90
N LEU A 380 -27.07 -8.52 -14.73
CA LEU A 380 -26.74 -7.14 -14.33
C LEU A 380 -27.62 -6.67 -13.17
N ALA A 381 -28.93 -6.88 -13.26
CA ALA A 381 -29.87 -6.53 -12.19
C ALA A 381 -29.60 -7.30 -10.88
N PHE A 382 -29.17 -8.56 -10.98
CA PHE A 382 -28.75 -9.37 -9.83
C PHE A 382 -27.45 -8.81 -9.22
N ILE A 383 -26.45 -8.53 -10.06
CA ILE A 383 -25.15 -7.98 -9.63
C ILE A 383 -25.35 -6.67 -8.87
N ASP A 384 -26.17 -5.75 -9.38
CA ASP A 384 -26.48 -4.48 -8.71
C ASP A 384 -27.07 -4.65 -7.32
N LYS A 385 -28.00 -5.61 -7.16
CA LYS A 385 -28.60 -5.94 -5.87
C LYS A 385 -27.57 -6.58 -4.94
N LYS A 386 -26.76 -7.50 -5.47
CA LYS A 386 -25.76 -8.25 -4.69
C LYS A 386 -24.63 -7.35 -4.22
N GLU A 387 -24.14 -6.45 -5.06
CA GLU A 387 -23.14 -5.45 -4.73
C GLU A 387 -23.58 -4.57 -3.56
N LYS A 388 -24.83 -4.06 -3.59
CA LYS A 388 -25.39 -3.27 -2.47
C LYS A 388 -25.41 -4.06 -1.16
N VAL A 389 -25.72 -5.35 -1.19
CA VAL A 389 -25.72 -6.21 0.01
C VAL A 389 -24.30 -6.45 0.52
N LEU A 390 -23.36 -6.73 -0.39
CA LEU A 390 -21.96 -6.97 -0.04
C LEU A 390 -21.30 -5.71 0.52
N LEU A 391 -21.56 -4.54 -0.06
CA LEU A 391 -21.07 -3.26 0.46
C LEU A 391 -21.54 -3.01 1.89
N LYS A 392 -22.84 -3.24 2.19
CA LYS A 392 -23.36 -3.17 3.57
C LYS A 392 -22.65 -4.14 4.51
N SER A 393 -22.29 -5.34 4.03
CA SER A 393 -21.52 -6.30 4.82
C SER A 393 -20.10 -5.82 5.07
N ALA A 394 -19.44 -5.23 4.06
CA ALA A 394 -18.11 -4.64 4.20
C ALA A 394 -18.12 -3.45 5.17
N ASP A 395 -19.16 -2.62 5.14
CA ASP A 395 -19.36 -1.50 6.08
C ASP A 395 -19.46 -2.00 7.53
N LYS A 396 -20.19 -3.10 7.77
CA LYS A 396 -20.29 -3.71 9.10
C LYS A 396 -18.93 -4.17 9.64
N HIS A 397 -18.11 -4.78 8.78
CA HIS A 397 -16.74 -5.15 9.17
C HIS A 397 -15.85 -3.92 9.39
N THR A 398 -16.04 -2.86 8.60
CA THR A 398 -15.35 -1.58 8.77
C THR A 398 -15.71 -0.89 10.08
N GLU A 399 -16.99 -0.89 10.46
CA GLU A 399 -17.47 -0.37 11.72
C GLU A 399 -16.89 -1.16 12.90
N THR A 400 -16.87 -2.49 12.78
CA THR A 400 -16.26 -3.39 13.79
C THR A 400 -14.76 -3.08 13.96
N ALA A 401 -14.02 -2.97 12.86
CA ALA A 401 -12.61 -2.61 12.89
C ALA A 401 -12.39 -1.23 13.52
N SER A 402 -13.26 -0.26 13.23
CA SER A 402 -13.20 1.10 13.80
C SER A 402 -13.44 1.10 15.31
N LYS A 403 -14.41 0.32 15.81
CA LYS A 403 -14.64 0.12 17.25
C LYS A 403 -13.44 -0.49 17.94
N ILE A 404 -12.84 -1.53 17.35
CA ILE A 404 -11.64 -2.17 17.92
C ILE A 404 -10.46 -1.19 17.93
N LYS A 405 -10.24 -0.42 16.86
CA LYS A 405 -9.22 0.63 16.83
C LYS A 405 -9.43 1.68 17.93
N ALA A 406 -10.66 2.11 18.15
CA ALA A 406 -10.99 3.05 19.23
C ALA A 406 -10.67 2.45 20.61
N HIS A 407 -11.02 1.17 20.85
CA HIS A 407 -10.70 0.48 22.09
C HIS A 407 -9.19 0.35 22.31
N ILE A 408 -8.42 0.02 21.26
CA ILE A 408 -6.95 0.00 21.34
C ILE A 408 -6.44 1.38 21.75
N LYS A 409 -6.92 2.46 21.12
CA LYS A 409 -6.51 3.84 21.45
C LYS A 409 -6.81 4.17 22.92
N MET A 410 -7.99 3.81 23.42
CA MET A 410 -8.36 4.04 24.83
C MET A 410 -7.47 3.27 25.81
N VAL A 411 -7.17 2.00 25.54
CA VAL A 411 -6.32 1.18 26.42
C VAL A 411 -4.88 1.71 26.43
N LEU A 412 -4.34 2.09 25.26
CA LEU A 412 -3.01 2.70 25.18
C LEU A 412 -2.94 4.03 25.93
N HIS A 413 -3.96 4.87 25.87
CA HIS A 413 -4.02 6.10 26.64
C HIS A 413 -4.09 5.85 28.15
N THR A 414 -4.80 4.80 28.57
CA THR A 414 -4.86 4.37 29.97
C THR A 414 -3.50 3.88 30.46
N LEU A 415 -2.79 3.10 29.63
CA LEU A 415 -1.41 2.66 29.89
C LEU A 415 -0.46 3.84 30.07
N GLU A 416 -0.52 4.83 29.17
CA GLU A 416 0.28 6.06 29.25
C GLU A 416 0.02 6.81 30.57
N SER A 417 -1.24 6.90 30.99
CA SER A 417 -1.65 7.55 32.25
C SER A 417 -1.10 6.83 33.49
N ILE A 418 -1.15 5.49 33.50
CA ILE A 418 -0.60 4.68 34.62
C ILE A 418 0.92 4.84 34.71
N LEU A 419 1.62 4.83 33.57
CA LEU A 419 3.07 5.01 33.52
C LEU A 419 3.51 6.40 33.99
N GLN A 420 2.72 7.44 33.69
CA GLN A 420 2.98 8.81 34.19
C GLN A 420 2.79 8.91 35.73
N LEU A 421 1.80 8.22 36.29
CA LEU A 421 1.57 8.17 37.75
C LEU A 421 2.69 7.45 38.52
N GLU A 422 3.31 6.42 37.93
CA GLU A 422 4.49 5.75 38.51
C GLU A 422 5.74 6.65 38.49
N GLN A 423 5.91 7.50 37.47
CA GLN A 423 7.02 8.45 37.41
C GLN A 423 6.87 9.60 38.40
N GLY A 424 5.63 10.02 38.70
CA GLY A 424 5.33 11.04 39.72
C GLY A 424 5.58 10.58 41.17
N HIS A 425 5.30 9.31 41.49
CA HIS A 425 5.50 8.77 42.84
C HIS A 425 6.96 8.51 43.23
N LYS A 426 7.89 8.42 42.27
CA LYS A 426 9.32 8.22 42.56
C LYS A 426 10.06 9.48 43.03
N ILE A 427 9.41 10.66 42.99
CA ILE A 427 10.04 11.94 43.35
C ILE A 427 9.75 12.37 44.81
N VAL A 428 8.80 11.73 45.50
CA VAL A 428 8.45 12.07 46.88
C VAL A 428 8.88 10.95 47.82
N HIS A 429 10.17 10.93 48.18
CA HIS A 429 10.67 10.50 49.49
C HIS A 429 12.17 10.76 49.57
N ARG A 430 12.53 12.01 49.84
CA ARG A 430 13.69 12.36 50.68
C ARG A 430 13.28 13.55 51.52
N GLU A 431 12.76 13.24 52.69
CA GLU A 431 12.74 14.18 53.82
C GLU A 431 13.96 13.88 54.72
N PRO A 432 14.39 14.89 55.52
CA PRO A 432 15.80 15.29 55.69
C PRO A 432 16.72 14.32 56.43
#